data_AF-A0A6N3BQC5-F1
#
_entry.id   AF-A0A6N3BQC5-F1
#
_cell.length_a   1.000
_cell.length_b   1.000
_cell.length_c   1.000
_cell.angle_alpha   90.00
_cell.angle_beta   90.00
_cell.angle_gamma   90.00
#
_symmetry.space_group_name_H-M   'P 1'
#
loop_
_entity.id
_entity.type
_entity.pdbx_description
1 polymer ?
#
loop_
_entity_poly.entity_id
_entity_poly.type
_entity_poly.pdbx_seq_one_letter_code
_entity_poly.pdbx_strand_id
1 'polypeptide(L)'
;MNNKKIAYIIYAALVVVAIVLATAYYVNNRTPKVTAPKVIPQTQVADPAALAQAIKITPKEATEVVAEIPKSAPVATYVVAAPDVETAAAETVKAIEKKDDALPAVVAEKSDRTVVTPNVEAQKVDVYKINLNKGHKIKAGVTVLEDKVYPTIGYQAGRVDAMIQLDGAEIKGATVMYTVVQW
;
A
#
# COMPACT_ATOMS: atom_id res chain seq x y z
N MET A 1 19.54 12.76 41.21
CA MET A 1 18.92 11.66 40.43
C MET A 1 20.04 10.75 39.95
N ASN A 2 20.08 9.46 40.32
CA ASN A 2 21.26 8.60 40.11
C ASN A 2 21.52 8.32 38.62
N ASN A 3 22.72 8.64 38.12
CA ASN A 3 23.15 8.47 36.72
C ASN A 3 22.93 7.04 36.18
N LYS A 4 22.96 6.02 37.04
CA LYS A 4 22.67 4.62 36.68
C LYS A 4 21.20 4.38 36.28
N LYS A 5 20.24 5.10 36.88
CA LYS A 5 18.82 5.02 36.52
C LYS A 5 18.54 5.69 35.18
N ILE A 6 19.19 6.83 34.92
CA ILE A 6 19.11 7.54 33.64
C ILE A 6 19.66 6.67 32.50
N ALA A 7 20.80 6.00 32.71
CA ALA A 7 21.37 5.07 31.74
C ALA A 7 20.44 3.89 31.42
N TYR A 8 19.76 3.31 32.42
CA TYR A 8 18.78 2.23 32.21
C TYR A 8 17.55 2.70 31.41
N ILE A 9 17.06 3.91 31.67
CA ILE A 9 15.94 4.50 30.93
C ILE A 9 16.32 4.73 29.45
N ILE A 10 17.52 5.25 29.20
CA ILE A 10 18.03 5.44 27.83
C ILE A 10 18.18 4.10 27.11
N TYR A 11 18.68 3.06 27.80
CA TYR A 11 18.81 1.73 27.22
C TYR A 11 17.45 1.10 26.90
N ALA A 12 16.47 1.23 27.79
CA ALA A 12 15.11 0.75 27.56
C ALA A 12 14.44 1.49 26.39
N ALA A 13 14.62 2.81 26.29
CA ALA A 13 14.10 3.61 25.18
C ALA A 13 14.73 3.20 23.83
N LEU A 14 16.05 2.95 23.80
CA LEU A 14 16.75 2.47 22.60
C LEU A 14 16.25 1.08 22.17
N VAL A 15 15.97 0.18 23.11
CA VAL A 15 15.42 -1.15 22.80
C VAL A 15 14.01 -1.03 22.21
N VAL A 16 13.15 -0.17 22.77
CA VAL A 16 11.80 0.06 22.21
C VAL A 16 11.88 0.66 20.81
N VAL A 17 12.75 1.65 20.59
CA VAL A 17 12.97 2.23 19.25
C VAL A 17 13.48 1.19 18.26
N ALA A 18 14.42 0.32 18.68
CA ALA A 18 14.93 -0.76 17.85
C ALA A 18 13.83 -1.78 17.49
N ILE A 19 12.94 -2.11 18.43
CA ILE A 19 11.78 -2.99 18.17
C ILE A 19 10.81 -2.31 17.20
N VAL A 20 10.50 -1.02 17.37
CA VAL A 20 9.61 -0.28 16.44
C VAL A 20 10.22 -0.23 15.04
N LEU A 21 11.52 0.07 14.91
CA LEU A 21 12.21 0.10 13.63
C LEU A 21 12.30 -1.29 12.98
N ALA A 22 12.59 -2.34 13.76
CA ALA A 22 12.61 -3.71 13.28
C ALA A 22 11.21 -4.16 12.82
N THR A 23 10.17 -3.79 13.56
CA THR A 23 8.78 -4.12 13.20
C THR A 23 8.34 -3.33 11.97
N ALA A 24 8.68 -2.05 11.86
CA ALA A 24 8.41 -1.23 10.68
C ALA A 24 9.13 -1.76 9.44
N TYR A 25 10.42 -2.12 9.57
CA TYR A 25 11.20 -2.75 8.51
C TYR A 25 10.61 -4.10 8.10
N TYR A 26 10.25 -4.94 9.07
CA TYR A 26 9.68 -6.26 8.85
C TYR A 26 8.30 -6.19 8.18
N VAL A 27 7.43 -5.27 8.60
CA VAL A 27 6.10 -5.05 8.00
C VAL A 27 6.21 -4.45 6.59
N ASN A 28 7.11 -3.48 6.39
CA ASN A 28 7.34 -2.87 5.07
C ASN A 28 7.90 -3.89 4.05
N ASN A 29 8.75 -4.82 4.49
CA ASN A 29 9.31 -5.88 3.63
C ASN A 29 8.36 -7.08 3.42
N ARG A 30 7.27 -7.20 4.19
CA ARG A 30 6.34 -8.37 4.14
C ARG A 30 5.04 -8.14 3.41
N THR A 31 4.85 -7.04 2.69
CA THR A 31 3.83 -7.06 1.63
C THR A 31 4.50 -7.68 0.39
N PRO A 32 4.33 -8.99 0.10
CA PRO A 32 4.68 -9.51 -1.20
C PRO A 32 3.83 -8.73 -2.19
N LYS A 33 4.45 -7.74 -2.82
CA LYS A 33 3.88 -7.07 -3.97
C LYS A 33 3.76 -8.17 -5.00
N VAL A 34 2.55 -8.65 -5.25
CA VAL A 34 2.28 -9.52 -6.38
C VAL A 34 2.44 -8.62 -7.60
N THR A 35 3.69 -8.43 -8.01
CA THR A 35 4.10 -7.62 -9.16
C THR A 35 3.90 -8.36 -10.46
N ALA A 36 3.52 -9.64 -10.40
CA ALA A 36 3.11 -10.40 -11.56
C ALA A 36 1.80 -9.80 -12.11
N PRO A 37 1.81 -9.23 -13.32
CA PRO A 37 0.62 -8.71 -13.98
C PRO A 37 -0.35 -9.87 -14.22
N LYS A 38 -1.64 -9.62 -14.03
CA LYS A 38 -2.67 -10.66 -14.17
C LYS A 38 -3.72 -10.25 -15.18
N VAL A 39 -4.08 -11.18 -16.07
CA VAL A 39 -5.21 -11.01 -16.99
C VAL A 39 -6.49 -11.13 -16.20
N ILE A 40 -7.33 -10.10 -16.22
CA ILE A 40 -8.63 -10.09 -15.54
C ILE A 40 -9.71 -9.65 -16.53
N PRO A 41 -10.77 -10.46 -16.73
CA PRO A 41 -11.91 -10.10 -17.57
C PRO A 41 -12.60 -8.84 -17.05
N GLN A 42 -13.14 -8.02 -17.95
CA GLN A 42 -13.82 -6.76 -17.59
C GLN A 42 -14.98 -6.98 -16.58
N THR A 43 -15.68 -8.11 -16.66
CA THR A 43 -16.74 -8.47 -15.71
C THR A 43 -16.24 -8.64 -14.27
N GLN A 44 -15.01 -9.15 -14.10
CA GLN A 44 -14.38 -9.31 -12.79
C GLN A 44 -13.74 -8.01 -12.28
N VAL A 45 -13.44 -7.06 -13.18
CA VAL A 45 -12.99 -5.72 -12.80
C VAL A 45 -14.12 -4.90 -12.16
N ALA A 46 -15.37 -5.16 -12.54
CA ALA A 46 -16.53 -4.48 -11.97
C ALA A 46 -16.97 -5.03 -10.59
N ASP A 47 -16.52 -6.22 -10.20
CA ASP A 47 -16.85 -6.85 -8.93
C ASP A 47 -15.69 -6.74 -7.93
N PRO A 48 -15.82 -5.98 -6.82
CA PRO A 48 -14.79 -5.84 -5.80
C PRO A 48 -14.35 -7.17 -5.19
N ALA A 49 -15.24 -8.15 -5.03
CA ALA A 49 -14.92 -9.44 -4.42
C ALA A 49 -14.09 -10.31 -5.37
N ALA A 50 -14.48 -10.39 -6.64
CA ALA A 50 -13.73 -11.10 -7.67
C ALA A 50 -12.36 -10.44 -7.92
N LEU A 51 -12.31 -9.11 -7.98
CA LEU A 51 -11.08 -8.35 -8.14
C LEU A 51 -10.13 -8.55 -6.96
N ALA A 52 -10.63 -8.49 -5.71
CA ALA A 52 -9.81 -8.70 -4.50
C ALA A 52 -9.09 -10.07 -4.53
N GLN A 53 -9.81 -11.12 -4.92
CA GLN A 53 -9.24 -12.46 -5.05
C GLN A 53 -8.26 -12.56 -6.23
N ALA A 54 -8.58 -11.91 -7.35
CA ALA A 54 -7.75 -11.95 -8.55
C ALA A 54 -6.38 -11.31 -8.32
N ILE A 55 -6.31 -10.10 -7.78
CA ILE A 55 -5.05 -9.36 -7.52
C ILE A 55 -4.52 -9.45 -6.09
N LYS A 56 -5.10 -10.28 -5.22
CA LYS A 56 -4.70 -10.48 -3.81
C LYS A 56 -4.56 -9.15 -3.06
N ILE A 57 -5.65 -8.40 -2.99
CA ILE A 57 -5.79 -7.20 -2.17
C ILE A 57 -6.96 -7.36 -1.20
N THR A 58 -7.08 -6.50 -0.19
CA THR A 58 -8.21 -6.59 0.72
C THR A 58 -9.52 -6.17 0.03
N PRO A 59 -10.70 -6.70 0.45
CA PRO A 59 -11.99 -6.33 -0.17
C PRO A 59 -12.28 -4.82 -0.14
N LYS A 60 -11.76 -4.10 0.87
CA LYS A 60 -11.88 -2.65 0.96
C LYS A 60 -11.04 -1.93 -0.08
N GLU A 61 -9.76 -2.27 -0.20
CA GLU A 61 -8.88 -1.72 -1.25
C GLU A 61 -9.45 -2.04 -2.64
N ALA A 62 -10.06 -3.21 -2.84
CA ALA A 62 -10.72 -3.53 -4.11
C ALA A 62 -11.91 -2.62 -4.39
N THR A 63 -12.70 -2.25 -3.37
CA THR A 63 -13.82 -1.32 -3.54
C THR A 63 -13.34 0.07 -3.98
N GLU A 64 -12.24 0.55 -3.40
CA GLU A 64 -11.60 1.81 -3.81
C GLU A 64 -11.12 1.73 -5.26
N VAL A 65 -10.43 0.66 -5.63
CA VAL A 65 -9.94 0.42 -7.00
C VAL A 65 -11.09 0.36 -8.00
N VAL A 66 -12.18 -0.38 -7.72
CA VAL A 66 -13.35 -0.47 -8.61
C VAL A 66 -14.00 0.91 -8.81
N ALA A 67 -14.05 1.74 -7.78
CA ALA A 67 -14.59 3.09 -7.87
C ALA A 67 -13.69 4.08 -8.65
N GLU A 68 -12.39 3.80 -8.72
CA GLU A 68 -11.37 4.65 -9.34
C GLU A 68 -11.10 4.27 -10.80
N ILE A 69 -11.19 2.99 -11.18
CA ILE A 69 -11.01 2.50 -12.56
C ILE A 69 -11.86 3.26 -13.60
N PRO A 70 -13.17 3.47 -13.44
CA PRO A 70 -13.96 4.20 -14.44
C PRO A 70 -13.64 5.70 -14.49
N LYS A 71 -12.99 6.26 -13.48
CA LYS A 71 -12.56 7.67 -13.42
C LYS A 71 -11.13 7.86 -13.93
N SER A 72 -10.39 6.75 -14.09
CA SER A 72 -8.97 6.74 -14.44
C SER A 72 -8.81 6.43 -15.92
N ALA A 73 -8.03 7.24 -16.64
CA ALA A 73 -7.62 6.88 -17.99
C ALA A 73 -6.63 5.70 -17.92
N PRO A 74 -6.73 4.72 -18.83
CA PRO A 74 -5.73 3.65 -18.93
C PRO A 74 -4.36 4.26 -19.21
N VAL A 75 -3.33 3.70 -18.58
CA VAL A 75 -1.96 4.23 -18.61
C VAL A 75 -1.33 4.09 -20.00
N ALA A 76 -1.68 3.02 -20.71
CA ALA A 76 -1.41 2.84 -22.12
C ALA A 76 -2.48 1.94 -22.74
N THR A 77 -2.80 2.22 -23.99
CA THR A 77 -3.62 1.39 -24.85
C THR A 77 -2.82 1.11 -26.12
N TYR A 78 -2.60 -0.16 -26.43
CA TYR A 78 -1.95 -0.53 -27.68
C TYR A 78 -2.62 -1.75 -28.31
N VAL A 79 -2.53 -1.84 -29.63
CA VAL A 79 -3.12 -2.89 -30.45
C VAL A 79 -2.05 -3.95 -30.68
N VAL A 80 -2.36 -5.20 -30.36
CA VAL A 80 -1.48 -6.35 -30.62
C VAL A 80 -2.12 -7.19 -31.71
N ALA A 81 -1.34 -7.58 -32.72
CA ALA A 81 -1.77 -8.54 -33.71
C ALA A 81 -1.79 -9.94 -33.08
N ALA A 82 -2.96 -10.36 -32.61
CA ALA A 82 -3.21 -11.67 -32.03
C ALA A 82 -4.46 -12.30 -32.67
N PRO A 83 -4.63 -13.64 -32.61
CA PRO A 83 -5.83 -14.32 -33.12
C PRO A 83 -7.11 -13.85 -32.41
N ASP A 84 -6.99 -13.47 -31.15
CA ASP A 84 -8.04 -12.91 -30.30
C ASP A 84 -7.43 -11.98 -29.22
N VAL A 85 -8.24 -11.07 -28.68
CA VAL A 85 -7.80 -10.08 -27.67
C VAL A 85 -7.44 -10.70 -26.32
N GLU A 86 -7.93 -11.89 -26.01
CA GLU A 86 -7.61 -12.58 -24.75
C GLU A 86 -6.17 -13.11 -24.79
N THR A 87 -5.77 -13.67 -25.93
CA THR A 87 -4.40 -14.10 -26.21
C THR A 87 -3.46 -12.91 -26.20
N ALA A 88 -3.84 -11.78 -26.79
CA ALA A 88 -3.07 -10.53 -26.71
C ALA A 88 -2.84 -10.06 -25.26
N ALA A 89 -3.87 -10.16 -24.40
CA ALA A 89 -3.75 -9.81 -22.99
C ALA A 89 -2.81 -10.78 -22.25
N ALA A 90 -2.86 -12.07 -22.55
CA ALA A 90 -1.97 -13.07 -21.97
C ALA A 90 -0.50 -12.89 -22.41
N GLU A 91 -0.27 -12.55 -23.68
CA GLU A 91 1.07 -12.20 -24.18
C GLU A 91 1.60 -10.92 -23.55
N THR A 92 0.73 -9.91 -23.39
CA THR A 92 1.05 -8.66 -22.69
C THR A 92 1.51 -8.92 -21.26
N VAL A 93 0.83 -9.80 -20.52
CA VAL A 93 1.27 -10.22 -19.18
C VAL A 93 2.69 -10.79 -19.22
N LYS A 94 2.97 -11.73 -20.14
CA LYS A 94 4.31 -12.31 -20.29
C LYS A 94 5.38 -11.28 -20.66
N ALA A 95 5.04 -10.33 -21.53
CA ALA A 95 5.93 -9.26 -21.95
C ALA A 95 6.26 -8.32 -20.76
N ILE A 96 5.28 -7.98 -19.93
CA ILE A 96 5.50 -7.16 -18.73
C ILE A 96 6.34 -7.91 -17.70
N GLU A 97 6.11 -9.21 -17.49
CA GLU A 97 6.91 -10.05 -16.59
C GLU A 97 8.38 -10.14 -17.01
N LYS A 98 8.61 -10.26 -18.33
CA LYS A 98 9.95 -10.32 -18.93
C LYS A 98 10.63 -8.97 -19.08
N LYS A 99 9.91 -7.87 -18.81
CA LYS A 99 10.35 -6.49 -19.08
C LYS A 99 10.83 -6.33 -20.53
N ASP A 100 9.98 -6.75 -21.46
CA ASP A 100 10.27 -6.63 -22.88
C ASP A 100 10.43 -5.16 -23.28
N ASP A 101 11.53 -4.82 -23.95
CA ASP A 101 11.85 -3.47 -24.42
C ASP A 101 10.89 -2.99 -25.52
N ALA A 102 10.14 -3.92 -26.14
CA ALA A 102 9.08 -3.59 -27.10
C ALA A 102 7.85 -2.95 -26.43
N LEU A 103 7.71 -3.05 -25.11
CA LEU A 103 6.60 -2.43 -24.39
C LEU A 103 6.84 -0.93 -24.16
N PRO A 104 5.77 -0.10 -24.20
CA PRO A 104 5.86 1.28 -23.76
C PRO A 104 6.42 1.38 -22.34
N ALA A 105 7.34 2.33 -22.10
CA ALA A 105 8.02 2.47 -20.81
C ALA A 105 7.08 2.55 -19.60
N VAL A 106 5.91 3.18 -19.77
CA VAL A 106 4.91 3.35 -18.72
C VAL A 106 4.24 2.01 -18.32
N VAL A 107 4.20 1.05 -19.25
CA VAL A 107 3.71 -0.32 -19.01
C VAL A 107 4.78 -1.18 -18.35
N ALA A 108 6.05 -0.93 -18.65
CA ALA A 108 7.19 -1.59 -18.01
C ALA A 108 7.49 -1.06 -16.59
N GLU A 109 6.95 0.12 -16.23
CA GLU A 109 7.17 0.74 -14.93
C GLU A 109 6.60 -0.12 -13.78
N LYS A 110 7.28 -0.08 -12.64
CA LYS A 110 6.91 -0.87 -11.47
C LYS A 110 5.75 -0.21 -10.70
N SER A 111 4.66 -0.95 -10.49
CA SER A 111 3.54 -0.55 -9.63
C SER A 111 3.31 -1.56 -8.51
N ASP A 112 2.44 -1.23 -7.55
CA ASP A 112 2.09 -2.17 -6.49
C ASP A 112 1.22 -3.35 -6.99
N ARG A 113 0.34 -3.09 -7.97
CA ARG A 113 -0.41 -4.09 -8.75
C ARG A 113 -0.52 -3.67 -10.21
N THR A 114 -0.52 -4.63 -11.13
CA THR A 114 -0.77 -4.40 -12.57
C THR A 114 -1.92 -5.29 -13.00
N VAL A 115 -2.97 -4.69 -13.57
CA VAL A 115 -4.11 -5.41 -14.16
C VAL A 115 -4.02 -5.25 -15.66
N VAL A 116 -4.17 -6.37 -16.38
CA VAL A 116 -4.25 -6.38 -17.84
C VAL A 116 -5.65 -6.89 -18.20
N THR A 117 -6.41 -6.11 -18.94
CA THR A 117 -7.79 -6.46 -19.29
C THR A 117 -7.97 -6.48 -20.80
N PRO A 118 -8.44 -7.60 -21.38
CA PRO A 118 -8.84 -7.63 -22.78
C PRO A 118 -10.16 -6.87 -22.93
N ASN A 119 -10.21 -5.95 -23.89
CA ASN A 119 -11.39 -5.21 -24.27
C ASN A 119 -11.86 -5.71 -25.65
N VAL A 120 -12.84 -6.62 -25.64
CA VAL A 120 -13.35 -7.29 -26.83
C VAL A 120 -14.09 -6.33 -27.76
N GLU A 121 -14.81 -5.35 -27.20
CA GLU A 121 -15.59 -4.38 -27.97
C GLU A 121 -14.68 -3.43 -28.77
N ALA A 122 -13.63 -2.93 -28.13
CA ALA A 122 -12.68 -2.01 -28.76
C ALA A 122 -11.46 -2.71 -29.37
N GLN A 123 -11.42 -4.05 -29.39
CA GLN A 123 -10.34 -4.87 -29.94
C GLN A 123 -8.94 -4.46 -29.45
N LYS A 124 -8.82 -4.19 -28.15
CA LYS A 124 -7.60 -3.64 -27.53
C LYS A 124 -7.29 -4.30 -26.19
N VAL A 125 -6.03 -4.17 -25.75
CA VAL A 125 -5.60 -4.58 -24.41
C VAL A 125 -5.36 -3.34 -23.58
N ASP A 126 -6.07 -3.23 -22.45
CA ASP A 126 -5.92 -2.13 -21.51
C ASP A 126 -5.05 -2.58 -20.33
N VAL A 127 -4.03 -1.78 -19.99
CA VAL A 127 -3.14 -2.03 -18.84
C VAL A 127 -3.32 -0.95 -17.78
N TYR A 128 -3.65 -1.38 -16.56
CA TYR A 128 -3.83 -0.53 -15.40
C TYR A 128 -2.71 -0.76 -14.39
N LYS A 129 -1.98 0.32 -14.09
CA LYS A 129 -0.99 0.37 -13.01
C LYS A 129 -1.66 0.91 -11.76
N ILE A 130 -1.80 0.06 -10.75
CA ILE A 130 -2.47 0.40 -9.49
C ILE A 130 -1.38 0.57 -8.42
N ASN A 131 -1.34 1.74 -7.81
CA ASN A 131 -0.50 2.04 -6.65
C ASN A 131 -1.40 2.10 -5.41
N LEU A 132 -1.17 1.21 -4.46
CA LEU A 132 -2.01 1.13 -3.27
C LEU A 132 -1.64 2.25 -2.30
N ASN A 133 -2.64 2.86 -1.66
CA ASN A 133 -2.42 3.82 -0.59
C ASN A 133 -1.80 3.10 0.62
N LYS A 134 -0.47 3.22 0.77
CA LYS A 134 0.27 2.53 1.82
C LYS A 134 -0.01 3.07 3.24
N GLY A 135 -0.77 4.15 3.38
CA GLY A 135 -1.32 4.58 4.68
C GLY A 135 -0.30 4.84 5.78
N HIS A 136 0.96 5.16 5.46
CA HIS A 136 2.00 5.46 6.43
C HIS A 136 2.03 6.97 6.70
N LYS A 137 1.82 7.38 7.95
CA LYS A 137 1.81 8.79 8.35
C LYS A 137 2.62 8.98 9.63
N ILE A 138 3.52 9.96 9.64
CA ILE A 138 4.11 10.47 10.88
C ILE A 138 3.22 11.60 11.36
N LYS A 139 2.82 11.55 12.64
CA LYS A 139 2.00 12.55 13.31
C LYS A 139 2.86 13.24 14.37
N ALA A 140 2.75 14.55 14.47
CA ALA A 140 3.34 15.33 15.54
C ALA A 140 2.30 16.32 16.05
N GLY A 141 2.27 16.55 17.35
CA GLY A 141 1.30 17.42 17.97
C GLY A 141 1.53 17.55 19.47
N VAL A 142 0.49 17.92 20.18
CA VAL A 142 0.50 18.01 21.65
C VAL A 142 -0.71 17.28 22.21
N THR A 143 -0.52 16.55 23.30
CA THR A 143 -1.59 15.93 24.09
C THR A 143 -1.71 16.70 25.39
N VAL A 144 -2.92 17.14 25.74
CA VAL A 144 -3.21 17.76 27.03
C VAL A 144 -3.79 16.69 27.95
N LEU A 145 -3.14 16.47 29.09
CA LEU A 145 -3.60 15.55 30.13
C LEU A 145 -3.68 16.34 31.43
N GLU A 146 -4.88 16.38 32.03
CA GLU A 146 -5.19 17.25 33.15
C GLU A 146 -4.85 18.71 32.80
N ASP A 147 -3.87 19.30 33.48
CA ASP A 147 -3.44 20.69 33.29
C ASP A 147 -2.08 20.81 32.57
N LYS A 148 -1.53 19.70 32.03
CA LYS A 148 -0.18 19.67 31.43
C LYS A 148 -0.19 19.29 29.95
N VAL A 149 0.62 20.01 29.18
CA VAL A 149 0.77 19.84 27.73
C VAL A 149 2.01 19.00 27.46
N TYR A 150 1.84 17.92 26.69
CA TYR A 150 2.90 16.98 26.34
C TYR A 150 3.12 16.94 24.83
N PRO A 151 4.31 17.30 24.32
CA PRO A 151 4.70 17.01 22.95
C PRO A 151 4.44 15.55 22.61
N THR A 152 3.80 15.30 21.48
CA THR A 152 3.34 13.98 21.07
C THR A 152 3.84 13.69 19.67
N ILE A 153 4.44 12.51 19.50
CA ILE A 153 4.90 11.99 18.22
C ILE A 153 4.20 10.65 18.03
N GLY A 154 3.69 10.42 16.82
CA GLY A 154 2.98 9.19 16.47
C GLY A 154 3.26 8.73 15.07
N TYR A 155 2.92 7.47 14.83
CA TYR A 155 3.05 6.78 13.58
C TYR A 155 1.79 5.97 13.31
N GLN A 156 1.17 6.22 12.17
CA GLN A 156 0.04 5.46 11.66
C GLN A 156 0.50 4.59 10.50
N ALA A 157 0.14 3.30 10.53
CA ALA A 157 0.29 2.37 9.43
C ALA A 157 -1.05 1.65 9.20
N GLY A 158 -1.68 1.96 8.07
CA GLY A 158 -3.01 1.44 7.74
C GLY A 158 -4.03 1.81 8.82
N ARG A 159 -4.59 0.80 9.50
CA ARG A 159 -5.63 0.96 10.52
C ARG A 159 -5.09 1.14 11.94
N VAL A 160 -3.78 0.97 12.15
CA VAL A 160 -3.14 1.09 13.46
C VAL A 160 -2.45 2.44 13.55
N ASP A 161 -2.69 3.16 14.65
CA ASP A 161 -2.03 4.40 14.99
C ASP A 161 -1.41 4.27 16.39
N ALA A 162 -0.13 4.57 16.53
CA ALA A 162 0.58 4.52 17.79
C ALA A 162 1.28 5.86 18.04
N MET A 163 1.12 6.42 19.23
CA MET A 163 1.71 7.68 19.63
C MET A 163 2.29 7.61 21.03
N ILE A 164 3.30 8.43 21.29
CA ILE A 164 3.94 8.60 22.60
C ILE A 164 3.85 10.06 23.03
N GLN A 165 3.53 10.28 24.29
CA GLN A 165 3.52 11.59 24.93
C GLN A 165 4.82 11.78 25.72
N LEU A 166 5.51 12.88 25.46
CA LEU A 166 6.82 13.19 26.00
C LEU A 166 6.76 14.33 27.02
N ASP A 167 7.58 14.24 28.06
CA ASP A 167 7.85 15.31 29.04
C ASP A 167 9.37 15.47 29.13
N GLY A 168 9.91 16.31 28.24
CA GLY A 168 11.35 16.35 27.99
C GLY A 168 11.87 15.03 27.42
N ALA A 169 12.76 14.36 28.16
CA ALA A 169 13.33 13.07 27.77
C ALA A 169 12.54 11.86 28.32
N GLU A 170 11.52 12.08 29.14
CA GLU A 170 10.69 11.01 29.71
C GLU A 170 9.44 10.76 28.86
N ILE A 171 9.09 9.49 28.68
CA ILE A 171 7.80 9.09 28.10
C ILE A 171 6.77 9.08 29.23
N LYS A 172 5.75 9.93 29.13
CA LYS A 172 4.65 10.00 30.11
C LYS A 172 3.47 9.12 29.75
N GLY A 173 3.30 8.83 28.46
CA GLY A 173 2.21 8.01 27.99
C GLY A 173 2.51 7.42 26.63
N ALA A 174 1.76 6.38 26.31
CA ALA A 174 1.63 5.87 24.97
C ALA A 174 0.15 5.62 24.69
N THR A 175 -0.26 5.82 23.45
CA THR A 175 -1.61 5.54 22.99
C THR A 175 -1.52 4.70 21.73
N VAL A 176 -2.28 3.61 21.70
CA VAL A 176 -2.46 2.79 20.51
C VAL A 176 -3.94 2.83 20.16
N MET A 177 -4.25 3.20 18.93
CA MET A 177 -5.60 3.27 18.40
C MET A 177 -5.72 2.33 17.20
N TYR A 178 -6.89 1.70 17.10
CA TYR A 178 -7.27 0.89 15.95
C TYR A 178 -8.51 1.46 15.29
N THR A 179 -8.43 1.71 13.99
CA THR A 179 -9.52 2.24 13.20
C THR A 179 -10.51 1.13 12.85
N VAL A 180 -11.62 1.03 13.61
CA VAL A 180 -12.64 -0.03 13.45
C VAL A 180 -13.45 0.13 12.16
N VAL A 181 -13.71 1.36 11.73
CA VAL A 181 -14.38 1.68 10.46
C VAL A 181 -13.68 2.88 9.82
N GLN A 182 -13.53 2.84 8.50
CA GLN A 182 -12.99 3.90 7.65
C GLN A 182 -13.80 3.82 6.36
N TRP A 183 -14.30 4.97 5.91
CA TRP A 183 -15.14 5.18 4.73
C TRP A 183 -14.50 6.22 3.81
#